data_AF-A0A816VDW4-F1
#
_entry.id   AF-A0A816VDW4-F1
#
_cell.length_a   1.000
_cell.length_b   1.000
_cell.length_c   1.000
_cell.angle_alpha   90.00
_cell.angle_beta   90.00
_cell.angle_gamma   90.00
#
_symmetry.space_group_name_H-M   'P 1'
#
loop_
_entity.id
_entity.type
_entity.pdbx_description
1 polymer ?
#
loop_
_entity_poly.entity_id
_entity_poly.type
_entity_poly.pdbx_seq_one_letter_code
_entity_poly.pdbx_strand_id
1 'polypeptide(L)'
;MGPTAIIPRSQYDAQHPEMYSHFETLENPNTTSDNHNISLVCTAGTVLLIHYDIVHRGTANITNRSHRYMFKFQFTRLEEPTQPTWNHDPTNASYDAADAGLLQPIVKHVWNWMIGRVITLQELTTDQDINT
;
A
#
# COMPACT_ATOMS: atom_id res chain seq x y z
N MET A 1 12.32 -20.38 -7.51
CA MET A 1 12.62 -19.16 -6.73
C MET A 1 11.75 -18.98 -5.50
N GLY A 2 10.45 -19.32 -5.55
CA GLY A 2 9.54 -19.15 -4.41
C GLY A 2 9.26 -17.68 -4.08
N PRO A 3 8.67 -16.87 -4.98
CA PRO A 3 8.42 -15.43 -4.76
C PRO A 3 7.57 -15.12 -3.52
N THR A 4 7.58 -13.86 -3.11
CA THR A 4 6.61 -13.33 -2.12
C THR A 4 5.27 -13.17 -2.82
N ALA A 5 4.21 -13.76 -2.27
CA ALA A 5 2.84 -13.55 -2.73
C ALA A 5 2.15 -12.54 -1.81
N ILE A 6 1.32 -11.66 -2.39
CA ILE A 6 0.50 -10.69 -1.66
C ILE A 6 -0.97 -10.87 -2.04
N ILE A 7 -1.87 -10.45 -1.15
CA ILE A 7 -3.28 -10.25 -1.47
C ILE A 7 -3.51 -8.74 -1.58
N PRO A 8 -3.71 -8.20 -2.79
CA PRO A 8 -4.01 -6.78 -2.95
C PRO A 8 -5.22 -6.36 -2.11
N ARG A 9 -5.19 -5.13 -1.59
CA ARG A 9 -6.27 -4.52 -0.79
C ARG A 9 -6.47 -5.08 0.63
N SER A 10 -5.85 -6.20 0.98
CA SER A 10 -5.97 -6.80 2.32
C SER A 10 -5.49 -5.89 3.47
N GLN A 11 -4.76 -4.80 3.20
CA GLN A 11 -4.39 -3.83 4.23
C GLN A 11 -5.60 -3.14 4.88
N TYR A 12 -6.77 -3.13 4.23
CA TYR A 12 -7.98 -2.52 4.79
C TYR A 12 -8.77 -3.47 5.69
N ASP A 13 -8.45 -4.77 5.67
CA ASP A 13 -9.17 -5.79 6.43
C ASP A 13 -9.02 -5.55 7.93
N ALA A 14 -7.82 -5.17 8.38
CA ALA A 14 -7.55 -4.85 9.78
C ALA A 14 -8.28 -3.60 10.27
N GLN A 15 -8.60 -2.66 9.39
CA GLN A 15 -9.25 -1.39 9.74
C GLN A 15 -10.77 -1.47 9.72
N HIS A 16 -11.33 -2.22 8.77
CA HIS A 16 -12.78 -2.36 8.60
C HIS A 16 -13.16 -3.82 8.31
N PRO A 17 -12.98 -4.73 9.28
CA PRO A 17 -13.20 -6.16 9.09
C PRO A 17 -14.64 -6.42 8.62
N GLU A 18 -15.66 -5.74 9.14
CA GLU A 18 -17.06 -5.95 8.72
C GLU A 18 -17.34 -5.55 7.26
N MET A 19 -16.62 -4.54 6.75
CA MET A 19 -16.80 -4.00 5.40
C MET A 19 -16.04 -4.83 4.36
N TYR A 20 -14.88 -5.37 4.72
CA TYR A 20 -13.99 -6.09 3.82
C TYR A 20 -13.93 -7.61 4.07
N SER A 21 -14.53 -8.13 5.14
CA SER A 21 -14.65 -9.58 5.43
C SER A 21 -15.37 -10.38 4.35
N HIS A 22 -16.21 -9.71 3.56
CA HIS A 22 -16.99 -10.32 2.49
C HIS A 22 -16.22 -10.40 1.16
N PHE A 23 -15.15 -9.63 1.00
CA PHE A 23 -14.18 -9.86 -0.06
C PHE A 23 -13.28 -11.03 0.36
N GLU A 24 -12.63 -11.69 -0.60
CA GLU A 24 -11.94 -12.95 -0.34
C GLU A 24 -10.74 -12.77 0.63
N THR A 25 -11.02 -12.84 1.93
CA THR A 25 -10.04 -12.65 3.01
C THR A 25 -9.70 -13.99 3.66
N LEU A 26 -8.58 -14.03 4.37
CA LEU A 26 -8.05 -15.24 5.04
C LEU A 26 -9.04 -15.91 6.02
N GLU A 27 -10.04 -15.18 6.50
CA GLU A 27 -11.03 -15.68 7.47
C GLU A 27 -12.29 -16.26 6.83
N ASN A 28 -12.45 -16.18 5.50
CA ASN A 28 -13.59 -16.77 4.82
C ASN A 28 -13.29 -18.24 4.48
N PRO A 29 -13.85 -19.23 5.21
CA PRO A 29 -13.60 -20.65 4.92
C PRO A 29 -14.13 -21.11 3.54
N ASN A 30 -14.90 -20.27 2.85
CA ASN A 30 -15.42 -20.53 1.50
C ASN A 30 -14.54 -19.96 0.38
N THR A 31 -13.47 -19.19 0.68
CA THR A 31 -12.54 -18.70 -0.34
C THR A 31 -11.56 -19.79 -0.72
N THR A 32 -12.05 -20.68 -1.58
CA THR A 32 -11.24 -21.65 -2.30
C THR A 32 -10.69 -21.01 -3.57
N SER A 33 -9.78 -20.04 -3.46
CA SER A 33 -9.01 -19.68 -4.64
C SER A 33 -7.65 -19.06 -4.32
N ASP A 34 -6.61 -19.70 -4.82
CA ASP A 34 -5.31 -19.08 -5.05
C ASP A 34 -5.41 -17.86 -6.01
N ASN A 35 -6.59 -17.53 -6.57
CA ASN A 35 -6.80 -16.58 -7.67
C ASN A 35 -6.61 -15.10 -7.30
N HIS A 36 -6.58 -14.75 -6.02
CA HIS A 36 -6.37 -13.36 -5.59
C HIS A 36 -4.92 -13.05 -5.21
N ASN A 37 -4.03 -14.04 -5.25
CA ASN A 37 -2.64 -13.87 -4.87
C ASN A 37 -1.81 -13.36 -6.05
N ILE A 38 -1.14 -12.23 -5.87
CA ILE A 38 -0.15 -11.75 -6.84
C ILE A 38 1.24 -12.17 -6.37
N SER A 39 1.96 -12.92 -7.20
CA SER A 39 3.36 -13.27 -6.96
C SER A 39 4.29 -12.14 -7.43
N LEU A 40 5.06 -11.59 -6.50
CA LEU A 40 6.06 -10.56 -6.76
C LEU A 40 7.35 -11.20 -7.28
N VAL A 41 7.48 -11.27 -8.60
CA VAL A 41 8.67 -11.76 -9.30
C VAL A 41 9.54 -10.57 -9.67
N CYS A 42 10.77 -10.55 -9.17
CA CYS A 42 11.71 -9.44 -9.37
C CYS A 42 13.14 -9.95 -9.55
N THR A 43 14.01 -9.07 -10.06
CA THR A 43 15.45 -9.33 -10.19
C THR A 43 16.19 -8.99 -8.89
N ALA A 44 17.42 -9.48 -8.75
CA ALA A 44 18.26 -9.13 -7.59
C ALA A 44 18.52 -7.61 -7.55
N GLY A 45 18.39 -7.02 -6.35
CA GLY A 45 18.50 -5.57 -6.15
C GLY A 45 17.18 -4.81 -6.23
N THR A 46 16.07 -5.46 -6.62
CA THR A 46 14.74 -4.84 -6.54
C THR A 46 14.31 -4.65 -5.08
N VAL A 47 13.80 -3.46 -4.76
CA VAL A 47 13.17 -3.17 -3.47
C VAL A 47 11.64 -3.26 -3.65
N LEU A 48 11.00 -4.01 -2.76
CA LEU A 48 9.55 -4.07 -2.66
C LEU A 48 9.14 -3.29 -1.40
N LEU A 49 8.38 -2.21 -1.59
CA LEU A 49 7.76 -1.45 -0.50
C LEU A 49 6.29 -1.86 -0.42
N ILE A 50 5.86 -2.32 0.75
CA ILE A 50 4.50 -2.80 0.99
C ILE A 50 3.94 -2.22 2.29
N HIS A 51 2.63 -2.10 2.38
CA HIS A 51 1.94 -1.71 3.62
C HIS A 51 2.16 -2.78 4.71
N TYR A 52 2.26 -2.36 5.97
CA TYR A 52 2.56 -3.28 7.09
C TYR A 52 1.47 -4.36 7.25
N ASP A 53 0.21 -3.95 7.17
CA ASP A 53 -0.96 -4.84 7.35
C ASP A 53 -1.35 -5.64 6.09
N ILE A 54 -0.58 -5.54 4.98
CA ILE A 54 -0.92 -6.35 3.81
C ILE A 54 -0.67 -7.84 4.10
N VAL A 55 -1.63 -8.68 3.73
CA VAL A 55 -1.44 -10.12 3.77
C VAL A 55 -0.37 -10.50 2.74
N HIS A 56 0.68 -11.17 3.22
CA HIS A 56 1.78 -11.65 2.40
C HIS A 56 2.29 -13.01 2.87
N ARG A 57 2.76 -13.84 1.94
CA ARG A 57 3.38 -15.14 2.24
C ARG A 57 4.61 -15.43 1.39
N GLY A 58 5.54 -16.21 1.92
CA GLY A 58 6.59 -16.83 1.12
C GLY A 58 6.05 -18.08 0.40
N THR A 59 6.26 -18.19 -0.90
CA THR A 59 5.91 -19.39 -1.66
C THR A 59 7.07 -20.37 -1.75
N ALA A 60 6.77 -21.63 -2.06
CA ALA A 60 7.76 -22.71 -2.11
C ALA A 60 8.82 -22.46 -3.20
N ASN A 61 10.09 -22.62 -2.83
CA ASN A 61 11.18 -22.61 -3.81
C ASN A 61 11.42 -24.01 -4.38
N ILE A 62 10.82 -24.31 -5.53
CA ILE A 62 10.94 -25.61 -6.20
C ILE A 62 12.13 -25.72 -7.18
N THR A 63 13.06 -24.76 -7.18
CA THR A 63 14.20 -24.77 -8.12
C THR A 63 15.43 -25.44 -7.52
N ASN A 64 16.09 -26.30 -8.30
CA ASN A 64 17.19 -27.15 -7.84
C ASN A 64 18.55 -26.44 -7.66
N ARG A 65 18.67 -25.14 -7.95
CA ARG A 65 19.98 -24.48 -8.14
C ARG A 65 20.14 -23.09 -7.55
N SER A 66 19.17 -22.55 -6.82
CA SER A 66 19.23 -21.14 -6.42
C SER A 66 18.59 -20.89 -5.06
N HIS A 67 19.42 -20.52 -4.09
CA HIS A 67 18.96 -19.87 -2.87
C HIS A 67 18.33 -18.51 -3.19
N ARG A 68 17.29 -18.14 -2.45
CA ARG A 68 16.68 -16.80 -2.50
C ARG A 68 17.03 -16.07 -1.21
N TYR A 69 17.95 -15.12 -1.29
CA TYR A 69 18.28 -14.22 -0.19
C TYR A 69 17.48 -12.93 -0.30
N MET A 70 16.94 -12.46 0.83
CA MET A 70 16.20 -11.21 0.92
C MET A 70 16.54 -10.53 2.24
N PHE A 71 16.53 -9.20 2.24
CA PHE A 71 16.57 -8.41 3.46
C PHE A 71 15.19 -7.81 3.68
N LYS A 72 14.73 -7.82 4.94
CA LYS A 72 13.47 -7.19 5.34
C LYS A 72 13.80 -6.08 6.33
N PHE A 73 13.34 -4.88 5.99
CA PHE A 73 13.39 -3.72 6.87
C PHE A 73 11.96 -3.32 7.20
N GLN A 74 11.69 -3.07 8.47
CA GLN A 74 10.40 -2.56 8.93
C GLN A 74 10.58 -1.08 9.26
N PHE A 75 9.71 -0.26 8.68
CA PHE A 75 9.67 1.17 8.96
C PHE A 75 8.39 1.43 9.74
N THR A 76 8.54 2.07 10.89
CA THR A 76 7.41 2.61 11.66
C THR A 76 7.69 4.07 11.95
N ARG A 77 6.65 4.89 11.85
CA ARG A 77 6.71 6.29 12.24
C ARG A 77 6.34 6.37 13.72
N LEU A 78 7.21 6.97 14.53
CA LEU A 78 7.00 7.12 15.98
C LEU A 78 6.31 8.43 16.35
N GLU A 79 6.41 9.44 15.48
CA GLU A 79 5.88 10.78 15.71
C GLU A 79 5.25 11.31 14.41
N GLU A 80 4.18 12.10 14.55
CA GLU A 80 3.51 12.75 13.42
C GLU A 80 4.45 13.71 12.67
N PRO A 81 4.38 13.78 11.33
CA PRO A 81 5.18 14.73 10.56
C PRO A 81 4.72 16.17 10.86
N THR A 82 5.66 17.03 11.27
CA THR A 82 5.42 18.47 11.48
C THR A 82 6.01 19.32 10.36
N GLN A 83 7.02 18.81 9.67
CA GLN A 83 7.66 19.42 8.51
C GLN A 83 8.44 18.34 7.73
N PRO A 84 8.71 18.55 6.42
CA PRO A 84 9.46 17.61 5.62
C PRO A 84 10.95 17.60 6.02
N THR A 85 11.51 16.40 6.20
CA THR A 85 12.95 16.17 6.47
C THR A 85 13.75 15.84 5.22
N TRP A 86 13.11 15.88 4.05
CA TRP A 86 13.63 15.45 2.76
C TRP A 86 13.39 16.55 1.71
N ASN A 87 14.14 16.47 0.60
CA ASN A 87 13.96 17.40 -0.51
C ASN A 87 12.65 17.12 -1.24
N HIS A 88 11.66 17.99 -1.08
CA HIS A 88 10.31 17.84 -1.61
C HIS A 88 9.92 19.05 -2.47
N ASP A 89 9.03 18.82 -3.43
CA ASP A 89 8.35 19.89 -4.15
C ASP A 89 6.94 20.07 -3.55
N PRO A 90 6.66 21.17 -2.83
CA PRO A 90 5.37 21.38 -2.19
C PRO A 90 4.18 21.44 -3.16
N THR A 91 4.44 21.58 -4.47
CA THR A 91 3.42 21.63 -5.52
C THR A 91 3.18 20.28 -6.20
N ASN A 92 4.06 19.30 -6.01
CA ASN A 92 3.99 18.02 -6.72
C ASN A 92 3.37 16.90 -5.89
N ALA A 93 2.08 17.04 -5.58
CA ALA A 93 1.28 15.95 -5.00
C ALA A 93 0.62 15.09 -6.10
N SER A 94 1.12 15.13 -7.33
CA SER A 94 0.46 14.48 -8.47
C SER A 94 0.72 12.97 -8.47
N TYR A 95 -0.36 12.20 -8.53
CA TYR A 95 -0.33 10.75 -8.73
C TYR A 95 -0.70 10.39 -10.18
N ASP A 96 0.31 10.02 -10.97
CA ASP A 96 0.14 9.67 -12.39
C ASP A 96 0.13 8.15 -12.57
N ALA A 97 -1.02 7.54 -12.28
CA ALA A 97 -1.27 6.12 -12.45
C ALA A 97 -2.67 5.88 -13.05
N ALA A 98 -2.94 4.64 -13.47
CA ALA A 98 -4.22 4.29 -14.09
C ALA A 98 -5.45 4.58 -13.20
N ASP A 99 -5.25 4.60 -11.88
CA ASP A 99 -6.25 4.89 -10.86
C ASP A 99 -6.13 6.30 -10.27
N ALA A 100 -5.45 7.22 -10.97
CA ALA A 100 -5.25 8.59 -10.54
C ALA A 100 -6.56 9.28 -10.14
N GLY A 101 -7.58 9.31 -11.00
CA GLY A 101 -8.84 10.00 -10.70
C GLY A 101 -9.48 9.57 -9.36
N LEU A 102 -9.40 8.28 -9.03
CA LEU A 102 -9.94 7.75 -7.78
C LEU A 102 -9.06 8.03 -6.56
N LEU A 103 -7.73 7.91 -6.71
CA LEU A 103 -6.80 7.94 -5.59
C LEU A 103 -6.16 9.32 -5.33
N GLN A 104 -6.27 10.27 -6.26
CA GLN A 104 -5.67 11.60 -6.14
C GLN A 104 -6.08 12.34 -4.85
N PRO A 105 -7.36 12.33 -4.39
CA PRO A 105 -7.72 12.95 -3.12
C PRO A 105 -6.97 12.35 -1.92
N ILE A 106 -6.80 11.02 -1.91
CA ILE A 106 -6.06 10.29 -0.87
C ILE A 106 -4.57 10.65 -0.94
N VAL A 107 -3.99 10.68 -2.14
CA VAL A 107 -2.59 11.05 -2.32
C VAL A 107 -2.32 12.48 -1.87
N LYS A 108 -3.17 13.44 -2.26
CA LYS A 108 -3.07 14.83 -1.78
C LYS A 108 -3.19 14.92 -0.26
N HIS A 109 -4.12 14.19 0.34
CA HIS A 109 -4.28 14.15 1.78
C HIS A 109 -3.02 13.63 2.49
N VAL A 110 -2.50 12.47 2.07
CA VAL A 110 -1.27 11.89 2.63
C VAL A 110 -0.07 12.81 2.38
N TRP A 111 0.04 13.44 1.21
CA TRP A 111 1.11 14.38 0.89
C TRP A 111 1.11 15.59 1.82
N ASN A 112 -0.05 16.24 1.97
CA ASN A 112 -0.22 17.39 2.86
C ASN A 112 0.13 17.02 4.30
N TRP A 113 -0.33 15.85 4.77
CA TRP A 113 0.07 15.34 6.08
C TRP A 113 1.59 15.16 6.18
N MET A 114 2.25 14.52 5.21
CA MET A 114 3.70 14.29 5.22
C MET A 114 4.55 15.58 5.27
N ILE A 115 4.04 16.69 4.75
CA ILE A 115 4.72 18.00 4.82
C ILE A 115 4.29 18.83 6.04
N GLY A 116 3.53 18.26 6.97
CA GLY A 116 3.10 18.91 8.21
C GLY A 116 1.90 19.85 8.08
N ARG A 117 1.17 19.79 6.95
CA ARG A 117 -0.05 20.58 6.79
C ARG A 117 -1.22 19.88 7.50
N VAL A 118 -1.83 20.60 8.43
CA VAL A 118 -3.12 20.25 9.01
C VAL A 118 -4.21 20.82 8.11
N ILE A 119 -4.80 19.97 7.26
CA ILE A 119 -5.97 20.38 6.47
C ILE A 119 -7.14 20.48 7.43
N THR A 120 -7.76 21.66 7.51
CA THR A 120 -8.97 21.85 8.32
C THR A 120 -10.19 21.36 7.56
N LEU A 121 -11.22 20.88 8.27
CA LEU A 121 -12.46 20.38 7.64
C LEU A 121 -13.14 21.41 6.72
N GLN A 122 -12.86 22.70 6.90
CA GLN A 122 -13.37 23.78 6.06
C GLN A 122 -12.76 23.76 4.64
N GLU A 123 -11.48 23.39 4.50
CA GLU A 123 -10.78 23.36 3.21
C GLU A 123 -11.22 22.18 2.32
N LEU A 124 -11.71 21.09 2.92
CA LEU A 124 -12.30 19.93 2.22
C LEU A 124 -13.62 20.25 1.49
N THR A 125 -14.27 21.37 1.82
CA THR A 125 -15.58 21.74 1.25
C THR A 125 -15.46 22.65 0.02
N THR A 126 -14.25 23.00 -0.39
CA THR A 126 -14.05 23.70 -1.65
C THR A 126 -14.18 22.70 -2.80
N ASP A 127 -15.28 22.84 -3.55
CA ASP A 127 -15.89 21.98 -4.58
C ASP A 127 -15.00 21.58 -5.80
N GLN A 128 -13.68 21.59 -5.66
CA GLN A 128 -12.72 21.29 -6.73
C GLN A 128 -12.18 19.85 -6.69
N ASP A 129 -12.35 19.10 -5.59
CA ASP A 129 -11.77 17.76 -5.44
C ASP A 129 -12.80 16.61 -5.57
N ILE A 130 -14.07 16.90 -5.84
CA ILE A 130 -15.15 15.88 -5.98
C ILE A 130 -15.59 15.67 -7.45
N ASN A 131 -15.20 16.55 -8.38
CA ASN A 131 -15.73 16.57 -9.75
C ASN A 131 -14.68 16.44 -10.87
N THR A 132 -13.80 15.45 -10.80
CA THR A 132 -13.03 14.97 -11.98
C THR A 132 -12.80 13.47 -11.94
#